data_AF-A0A6L4YW54-F1
#
_entry.id   AF-A0A6L4YW54-F1
#
_cell.length_a   1.000
_cell.length_b   1.000
_cell.length_c   1.000
_cell.angle_alpha   90.00
_cell.angle_beta   90.00
_cell.angle_gamma   90.00
#
_symmetry.space_group_name_H-M   'P 1'
#
loop_
_entity.id
_entity.type
_entity.pdbx_description
1 polymer ?
#
loop_
_entity_poly.entity_id
_entity_poly.type
_entity_poly.pdbx_seq_one_letter_code
_entity_poly.pdbx_strand_id
1 'polypeptide(L)' 'MVSDYYGVSDVCMGVPAYVSKNGVEHFLKISLSKPEQVQFKHSADALKEIIASINL' A
#
# COMPACT_ATOMS: atom_id res chain seq x y z
N MET A 1 -3.59 2.75 6.82
CA MET A 1 -4.02 1.69 5.88
C MET A 1 -4.09 2.33 4.50
N VAL A 2 -3.55 1.67 3.49
CA VAL A 2 -3.61 2.22 2.13
C VAL A 2 -5.03 2.03 1.60
N SER A 3 -5.59 3.09 1.02
CA SER A 3 -6.93 3.09 0.43
C SER A 3 -6.80 3.41 -1.04
N ASP A 4 -6.94 2.39 -1.89
CA ASP A 4 -6.99 2.52 -3.35
C ASP A 4 -5.69 3.06 -4.01
N TYR A 5 -4.55 2.49 -3.64
CA TYR A 5 -3.29 2.74 -4.34
C TYR A 5 -3.03 1.62 -5.35
N TYR A 6 -3.26 1.89 -6.63
CA TYR A 6 -3.17 0.88 -7.71
C TYR A 6 -4.03 -0.38 -7.47
N GLY A 7 -5.21 -0.22 -6.88
CA GLY A 7 -6.11 -1.34 -6.55
C GLY A 7 -5.69 -2.14 -5.30
N VAL A 8 -4.71 -1.67 -4.54
CA VAL A 8 -4.34 -2.23 -3.24
C VAL A 8 -5.05 -1.45 -2.13
N SER A 9 -5.83 -2.20 -1.35
CA SER A 9 -6.52 -1.75 -0.14
C SER A 9 -6.36 -2.79 0.97
N ASP A 10 -6.69 -2.41 2.21
CA ASP A 10 -6.77 -3.29 3.39
C ASP A 10 -5.42 -3.90 3.83
N VAL A 11 -4.33 -3.23 3.47
CA VAL A 11 -2.97 -3.60 3.89
C VAL A 11 -2.13 -2.34 4.10
N CYS A 12 -1.18 -2.42 5.03
CA CYS A 12 -0.20 -1.36 5.24
C CYS A 12 0.96 -1.56 4.27
N MET A 13 1.20 -0.56 3.41
CA MET A 13 2.27 -0.56 2.41
C MET A 13 3.10 0.70 2.54
N GLY A 14 4.38 0.62 2.20
CA GLY A 14 5.22 1.80 2.03
C GLY A 14 4.82 2.54 0.76
N VAL A 15 4.22 3.72 0.91
CA VAL A 15 3.88 4.62 -0.20
C VAL A 15 4.30 6.05 0.14
N PRO A 16 4.64 6.89 -0.85
CA PRO A 16 4.93 8.30 -0.61
C PRO A 16 3.71 9.02 -0.05
N ALA A 17 3.89 9.83 0.98
CA ALA A 17 2.80 10.53 1.65
C ALA A 17 3.22 11.93 2.12
N TYR A 18 2.27 12.85 2.16
CA TYR A 18 2.45 14.15 2.81
C TYR A 18 2.18 14.01 4.31
N VAL A 19 3.17 14.42 5.11
CA VAL A 19 3.14 14.29 6.57
C VAL A 19 3.28 15.68 7.20
N SER A 20 2.36 16.01 8.12
CA SER A 20 2.40 17.25 8.90
C SER A 20 2.31 16.96 10.39
N LYS A 21 2.21 18.01 11.22
CA LYS A 21 1.98 17.87 12.67
C LYS A 21 0.71 17.08 13.02
N ASN A 22 -0.22 16.94 12.07
CA ASN A 22 -1.48 16.20 12.24
C ASN A 22 -1.36 14.72 11.80
N GLY A 23 -0.17 14.26 11.40
CA GLY A 23 0.07 12.91 10.88
C GLY A 23 0.06 12.85 9.34
N VAL A 24 -0.39 11.72 8.80
CA VAL A 24 -0.49 11.50 7.35
C VAL A 24 -1.73 12.22 6.83
N GLU A 25 -1.55 13.25 6.01
CA GLU A 25 -2.69 13.99 5.45
C GLU A 25 -3.22 13.35 4.17
N HIS A 26 -2.33 12.96 3.25
CA HIS A 26 -2.70 12.29 2.01
C HIS A 26 -1.54 11.48 1.41
N PHE A 27 -1.89 10.47 0.63
CA PHE A 27 -0.95 9.66 -0.15
C PHE A 27 -0.68 10.31 -1.51
N LEU A 28 0.58 10.33 -1.92
CA LEU A 28 0.99 10.86 -3.22
C LEU A 28 0.95 9.73 -4.26
N LYS A 29 -0.01 9.79 -5.20
CA LYS A 29 -0.06 8.86 -6.34
C LYS A 29 1.02 9.24 -7.36
N ILE A 30 2.16 8.55 -7.31
CA ILE A 30 3.21 8.65 -8.34
C ILE A 30 2.92 7.67 -9.47
N SER A 31 3.32 8.01 -10.69
CA SER A 31 3.18 7.12 -11.85
C SER A 31 4.15 5.96 -11.75
N LEU A 32 3.62 4.76 -11.51
CA LEU A 32 4.35 3.50 -11.63
C LEU A 32 4.22 2.95 -13.05
N SER A 33 5.31 2.41 -13.59
CA SER A 33 5.31 1.62 -14.82
C SER A 33 4.53 0.30 -14.64
N LYS A 34 4.14 -0.34 -15.75
CA LYS A 34 3.41 -1.62 -15.69
C LYS A 34 4.15 -2.69 -14.84
N PRO A 35 5.48 -2.90 -14.99
CA PRO A 35 6.21 -3.85 -14.16
C PRO A 35 6.22 -3.48 -12.67
N GLU A 36 6.32 -2.20 -12.33
CA GLU A 36 6.30 -1.73 -10.94
C GLU A 36 4.92 -1.93 -10.30
N GLN A 37 3.84 -1.69 -11.05
CA GLN A 37 2.48 -1.96 -10.56
C GLN A 37 2.27 -3.44 -10.25
N VAL A 38 2.77 -4.34 -11.11
CA VAL A 38 2.70 -5.79 -10.89
C VAL A 38 3.47 -6.18 -9.62
N GLN A 39 4.69 -5.68 -9.45
CA GLN A 39 5.49 -5.95 -8.26
C GLN A 39 4.87 -5.39 -6.99
N PHE A 40 4.35 -4.17 -7.05
CA PHE A 40 3.66 -3.53 -5.92
C PHE A 40 2.46 -4.36 -5.46
N LYS A 41 1.65 -4.84 -6.41
CA LYS A 41 0.52 -5.72 -6.11
C LYS A 41 0.99 -7.06 -5.52
N HIS A 42 2.04 -7.65 -6.08
CA HIS A 42 2.61 -8.90 -5.55
C HIS A 42 3.07 -8.76 -4.09
N SER A 43 3.75 -7.67 -3.74
CA SER A 43 4.13 -7.39 -2.34
C SER A 43 2.92 -7.21 -1.42
N ALA A 44 1.86 -6.57 -1.91
CA ALA A 44 0.63 -6.40 -1.15
C ALA A 44 -0.07 -7.75 -0.87
N ASP A 45 -0.15 -8.62 -1.88
CA ASP A 45 -0.77 -9.94 -1.77
C ASP A 45 0.01 -10.83 -0.78
N ALA A 46 1.34 -10.84 -0.85
CA ALA A 46 2.17 -11.58 0.10
C ALA A 46 1.95 -11.14 1.57
N LEU A 47 1.83 -9.83 1.81
CA LEU A 47 1.52 -9.31 3.15
C LEU A 47 0.12 -9.73 3.61
N LYS A 48 -0.87 -9.72 2.71
CA LYS A 48 -2.23 -10.17 3.02
C LYS A 48 -2.28 -11.64 3.40
N GLU A 49 -1.53 -12.49 2.70
CA GLU A 49 -1.42 -13.92 3.03
C GLU A 49 -0.83 -14.13 4.43
N ILE A 50 0.23 -13.39 4.77
CA ILE A 50 0.85 -13.44 6.10
C ILE A 50 -0.14 -12.97 7.17
N ILE A 51 -0.85 -11.87 6.94
CA ILE A 51 -1.86 -11.34 7.86
C ILE A 51 -3.02 -12.33 8.04
N ALA A 52 -3.45 -13.02 6.98
CA ALA A 52 -4.50 -14.03 7.06
C ALA A 52 -4.04 -15.31 7.79
N SER A 53 -2.74 -15.59 7.79
CA SER A 53 -2.14 -16.75 8.47
C SER A 53 -2.03 -16.55 9.99
N ILE A 54 -2.03 -15.30 10.46
CA ILE A 54 -2.00 -14.98 11.89
C ILE A 54 -3.43 -14.75 12.40
N ASN A 55 -3.81 -15.44 13.47
CA ASN A 55 -5.08 -15.18 14.16
C ASN A 55 -4.96 -13.89 14.97
N LEU A 56 -5.35 -12.77 14.36
CA LEU A 56 -5.56 -11.48 15.03
C LEU A 56 -7.02 -11.32 15.46
#